data_AF-A0A9W9ZHL7-F1
#
_entry.id   AF-A0A9W9ZHL7-F1
#
_cell.length_a   1.000
_cell.length_b   1.000
_cell.length_c   1.000
_cell.angle_alpha   90.00
_cell.angle_beta   90.00
_cell.angle_gamma   90.00
#
_symmetry.space_group_name_H-M   'P 1'
#
loop_
_entity.id
_entity.type
_entity.pdbx_description
1 polymer ?
#
loop_
_entity_poly.entity_id
_entity_poly.type
_entity_poly.pdbx_seq_one_letter_code
_entity_poly.pdbx_strand_id
1 'polypeptide(L)'
;HHYGSRGRNELVDQTSRGLSCTHNKYLVLLTPHCRDLLRKLLEPNPQMRLPLLDVMVHPWVTVQGTAPLVPYTEQPIDEQIQDKVLGKTSQLIKIDQSKIAFHVQQKRFDAISGVYNLLLDERNLETVSTSNNSDRGIQTTSDQEASVIRVIYQICHE
;
A
#
# COMPACT_ATOMS: atom_id res chain seq x y z
N HIS A 1 -17.57 -11.23 -39.34
CA HIS A 1 -16.64 -10.87 -38.25
C HIS A 1 -17.46 -10.32 -37.07
N HIS A 2 -17.89 -11.15 -36.09
CA HIS A 2 -18.69 -10.67 -34.93
C HIS A 2 -18.49 -11.46 -33.61
N TYR A 3 -17.45 -12.30 -33.50
CA TYR A 3 -17.29 -13.16 -32.32
C TYR A 3 -16.86 -12.42 -31.03
N GLY A 4 -16.26 -11.23 -31.13
CA GLY A 4 -15.73 -10.51 -29.95
C GLY A 4 -16.79 -9.79 -29.09
N SER A 5 -17.93 -9.39 -29.66
CA SER A 5 -18.92 -8.55 -28.96
C SER A 5 -19.79 -9.36 -27.98
N ARG A 6 -20.06 -10.63 -28.29
CA ARG A 6 -20.95 -11.48 -27.49
C ARG A 6 -20.33 -11.85 -26.14
N GLY A 7 -19.07 -12.27 -26.14
CA GLY A 7 -18.35 -12.60 -24.90
C GLY A 7 -18.11 -11.37 -24.01
N ARG A 8 -17.82 -10.20 -24.60
CA ARG A 8 -17.67 -8.96 -23.82
C ARG A 8 -18.96 -8.57 -23.12
N ASN A 9 -20.10 -8.62 -23.81
CA ASN A 9 -21.40 -8.26 -23.23
C ASN A 9 -21.79 -9.22 -22.10
N GLU A 10 -21.48 -10.51 -22.25
CA GLU A 10 -21.71 -11.51 -21.21
C GLU A 10 -20.86 -11.23 -19.96
N LEU A 11 -19.58 -10.88 -20.10
CA LEU A 11 -18.72 -10.51 -18.98
C LEU A 11 -19.19 -9.24 -18.27
N VAL A 12 -19.64 -8.23 -19.03
CA VAL A 12 -20.20 -7.00 -18.47
C VAL A 12 -21.46 -7.29 -17.66
N ASP A 13 -22.36 -8.13 -18.18
CA ASP A 13 -23.57 -8.56 -17.48
C ASP A 13 -23.26 -9.40 -16.22
N GLN A 14 -22.26 -10.28 -16.28
CA GLN A 14 -21.81 -11.02 -15.10
C GLN A 14 -21.25 -10.07 -14.02
N THR A 15 -20.49 -9.05 -14.42
CA THR A 15 -19.90 -8.07 -13.50
C THR A 15 -20.98 -7.16 -12.88
N SER A 16 -21.97 -6.74 -13.66
CA SER A 16 -23.05 -5.86 -13.18
C SER A 16 -24.02 -6.53 -12.21
N ARG A 17 -24.13 -7.87 -12.25
CA ARG A 17 -24.96 -8.65 -11.30
C ARG A 17 -24.31 -8.83 -9.93
N GLY A 18 -22.98 -8.72 -9.83
CA GLY A 18 -22.24 -8.93 -8.58
C GLY A 18 -22.20 -10.40 -8.13
N LEU A 19 -22.30 -10.63 -6.82
CA LEU A 19 -22.12 -11.95 -6.22
C LEU A 19 -23.31 -12.89 -6.50
N SER A 20 -23.06 -13.97 -7.23
CA SER A 20 -24.05 -15.00 -7.55
C SER A 20 -24.31 -15.99 -6.40
N CYS A 21 -25.29 -16.87 -6.57
CA CYS A 21 -25.55 -17.97 -5.63
C CYS A 21 -24.35 -18.91 -5.48
N THR A 22 -23.62 -19.18 -6.57
CA THR A 22 -22.39 -19.98 -6.56
C THR A 22 -21.32 -19.31 -5.70
N HIS A 23 -21.12 -18.00 -5.85
CA HIS A 23 -20.17 -17.25 -5.01
C HIS A 23 -20.58 -17.31 -3.52
N ASN A 24 -21.87 -17.12 -3.24
CA ASN A 24 -22.39 -17.16 -1.86
C ASN A 24 -22.18 -18.52 -1.18
N LYS A 25 -22.22 -19.64 -1.92
CA LYS A 25 -21.91 -20.97 -1.36
C LYS A 25 -20.49 -21.05 -0.80
N TYR A 26 -19.51 -20.50 -1.52
CA TYR A 26 -18.12 -20.50 -1.07
C TYR A 26 -17.85 -19.45 0.01
N LEU A 27 -18.50 -18.30 -0.05
CA LEU A 27 -18.35 -17.25 0.98
C LEU A 27 -18.77 -17.73 2.38
N VAL A 28 -19.67 -18.70 2.50
CA VAL A 28 -20.06 -19.29 3.79
C VAL A 28 -18.88 -19.89 4.54
N LEU A 29 -17.85 -20.37 3.83
CA LEU A 29 -16.65 -20.98 4.41
C LEU A 29 -15.71 -19.95 5.07
N LEU A 30 -15.89 -18.66 4.80
CA LEU A 30 -15.06 -17.59 5.34
C LEU A 30 -15.54 -17.16 6.73
N THR A 31 -14.65 -16.54 7.50
CA THR A 31 -15.01 -15.93 8.78
C THR A 31 -16.12 -14.88 8.60
N PRO A 32 -17.00 -14.68 9.60
CA PRO A 32 -18.14 -13.77 9.45
C PRO A 32 -17.75 -12.36 8.98
N HIS A 33 -16.67 -11.80 9.54
CA HIS A 33 -16.19 -10.47 9.16
C HIS A 33 -15.55 -10.45 7.76
N CYS A 34 -14.84 -11.51 7.35
CA CYS A 34 -14.29 -11.60 5.99
C CYS A 34 -15.42 -11.61 4.94
N ARG A 35 -16.44 -12.45 5.19
CA ARG A 35 -17.62 -12.57 4.34
C ARG A 35 -18.40 -11.26 4.26
N ASP A 36 -18.57 -10.57 5.38
CA ASP A 36 -19.23 -9.26 5.42
C ASP A 36 -18.47 -8.22 4.59
N LEU A 37 -17.16 -8.12 4.77
CA LEU A 37 -16.31 -7.21 4.01
C LEU A 37 -16.41 -7.46 2.50
N LEU A 38 -16.26 -8.70 2.06
CA LEU A 38 -16.31 -9.06 0.64
C LEU A 38 -17.67 -8.73 0.00
N ARG A 39 -18.77 -8.94 0.72
CA ARG A 39 -20.11 -8.57 0.22
C ARG A 39 -20.25 -7.07 -0.01
N LYS A 40 -19.74 -6.26 0.91
CA LYS A 40 -19.84 -4.80 0.81
C LYS A 40 -18.86 -4.21 -0.22
N LEU A 41 -17.69 -4.83 -0.42
CA LEU A 41 -16.71 -4.43 -1.43
C LEU A 41 -17.12 -4.81 -2.86
N LEU A 42 -17.72 -6.00 -3.03
CA LEU A 42 -18.16 -6.53 -4.32
C LEU A 42 -19.62 -6.18 -4.64
N GLU A 43 -20.13 -5.13 -4.01
CA GLU A 43 -21.45 -4.56 -4.29
C GLU A 43 -21.46 -3.93 -5.70
N PRO A 44 -22.34 -4.39 -6.61
CA PRO A 44 -22.38 -3.89 -7.98
C PRO A 44 -22.79 -2.41 -8.06
N ASN A 45 -23.67 -1.94 -7.18
CA ASN A 45 -24.03 -0.52 -7.15
C ASN A 45 -22.92 0.30 -6.45
N PRO A 46 -22.21 1.19 -7.16
CA PRO A 46 -21.11 1.95 -6.56
C PRO A 46 -21.54 2.87 -5.42
N GLN A 47 -22.80 3.32 -5.38
CA GLN A 47 -23.33 4.15 -4.30
C GLN A 47 -23.60 3.37 -3.01
N MET A 48 -23.73 2.04 -3.11
CA MET A 48 -23.95 1.14 -1.98
C MET A 48 -22.66 0.40 -1.55
N ARG A 49 -21.60 0.51 -2.37
CA ARG A 49 -20.31 -0.14 -2.11
C ARG A 49 -19.60 0.51 -0.93
N LEU A 50 -18.95 -0.31 -0.10
CA LEU A 50 -18.23 0.17 1.09
C LEU A 50 -17.17 1.23 0.73
N PRO A 51 -17.27 2.46 1.28
CA PRO A 51 -16.25 3.48 1.12
C PRO A 51 -14.90 3.04 1.68
N LEU A 52 -13.80 3.51 1.09
CA LEU A 52 -12.44 3.17 1.55
C LEU A 52 -12.21 3.55 3.02
N LEU A 53 -12.73 4.68 3.48
CA LEU A 53 -12.62 5.09 4.89
C LEU A 53 -13.24 4.08 5.86
N ASP A 54 -14.34 3.43 5.46
CA ASP A 54 -14.99 2.40 6.27
C ASP A 54 -14.24 1.06 6.19
N VAL A 55 -13.62 0.75 5.05
CA VAL A 55 -12.72 -0.42 4.92
C VAL A 55 -11.54 -0.29 5.88
N MET A 56 -10.98 0.91 6.01
CA MET A 56 -9.81 1.19 6.84
C MET A 56 -10.03 0.94 8.33
N VAL A 57 -11.29 0.92 8.79
CA VAL A 57 -11.67 0.61 10.17
C VAL A 57 -12.35 -0.76 10.31
N HIS A 58 -12.57 -1.47 9.20
CA HIS A 58 -13.38 -2.68 9.19
C HIS A 58 -12.77 -3.79 10.07
N PRO A 59 -13.54 -4.49 10.92
CA PRO A 59 -13.00 -5.46 11.89
C PRO A 59 -12.14 -6.57 11.32
N TRP A 60 -12.42 -7.00 10.08
CA TRP A 60 -11.58 -7.99 9.39
C TRP A 60 -10.21 -7.44 9.00
N VAL A 61 -10.12 -6.15 8.68
CA VAL A 61 -8.87 -5.46 8.30
C VAL A 61 -8.05 -5.08 9.53
N THR A 62 -8.72 -4.70 10.61
CA THR A 62 -8.11 -3.97 11.73
C THR A 62 -7.96 -4.77 13.02
N VAL A 63 -8.04 -6.11 12.94
CA VAL A 63 -8.04 -7.00 14.11
C VAL A 63 -9.10 -6.56 15.12
N GLN A 64 -10.36 -6.49 14.68
CA GLN A 64 -11.49 -6.04 15.50
C GLN A 64 -11.36 -4.58 16.01
N GLY A 65 -10.73 -3.71 15.22
CA GLY A 65 -10.63 -2.28 15.52
C GLY A 65 -9.40 -1.88 16.34
N THR A 66 -8.53 -2.81 16.72
CA THR A 66 -7.33 -2.50 17.52
C THR A 66 -6.18 -1.94 16.68
N ALA A 67 -6.21 -2.12 15.37
CA ALA A 67 -5.18 -1.65 14.44
C ALA A 67 -5.81 -1.01 13.19
N PRO A 68 -6.42 0.19 13.29
CA PRO A 68 -6.99 0.87 12.14
C PRO A 68 -5.93 1.26 11.12
N LEU A 69 -6.27 1.16 9.84
CA LEU A 69 -5.45 1.74 8.78
C LEU A 69 -5.58 3.26 8.82
N VAL A 70 -4.47 3.96 8.59
CA VAL A 70 -4.44 5.43 8.48
C VAL A 70 -4.07 5.84 7.06
N PRO A 71 -4.66 6.93 6.53
CA PRO A 71 -4.26 7.41 5.21
C PRO A 71 -2.78 7.77 5.23
N TYR A 72 -2.07 7.38 4.17
CA TYR A 72 -0.69 7.79 4.03
C TYR A 72 -0.61 9.32 4.00
N THR A 73 0.26 9.86 4.85
CA THR A 73 0.60 11.29 4.86
C THR A 73 2.08 11.39 4.58
N GLU A 74 2.43 12.18 3.55
CA GLU A 74 3.82 12.46 3.19
C GLU A 74 4.52 13.05 4.41
N GLN A 75 5.52 12.34 4.94
CA GLN A 75 6.23 12.79 6.14
C GLN A 75 7.15 13.95 5.76
N PRO A 76 7.20 15.02 6.56
CA PRO A 76 8.18 16.07 6.33
C PRO A 76 9.58 15.46 6.47
N ILE A 77 10.41 15.66 5.45
CA ILE A 77 11.80 15.20 5.47
C ILE A 77 12.62 16.26 6.20
N ASP A 78 13.41 15.83 7.18
CA ASP A 78 14.36 16.70 7.87
C ASP A 78 15.39 17.25 6.87
N GLU A 79 15.64 18.56 6.91
CA GLU A 79 16.53 19.25 5.97
C GLU A 79 17.96 18.67 5.98
N GLN A 80 18.46 18.24 7.15
CA GLN A 80 19.80 17.62 7.25
C GLN A 80 19.82 16.23 6.61
N ILE A 81 18.72 15.47 6.73
CA ILE A 81 18.59 14.18 6.04
C ILE A 81 18.51 14.41 4.54
N GLN A 82 17.69 15.37 4.11
CA GLN A 82 17.53 15.72 2.70
C GLN A 82 18.87 16.12 2.06
N ASP A 83 19.64 17.00 2.69
CA ASP A 83 20.95 17.44 2.19
C ASP A 83 21.95 16.28 2.08
N LYS A 84 22.01 15.40 3.08
CA LYS A 84 22.85 14.19 3.06
C LYS A 84 22.46 13.24 1.94
N VAL A 85 21.16 13.02 1.73
CA VAL A 85 20.68 12.13 0.67
C VAL A 85 20.96 12.75 -0.70
N LEU A 86 20.72 14.05 -0.89
CA LEU A 86 21.08 14.76 -2.13
C LEU A 86 22.57 14.64 -2.44
N GLY A 87 23.43 14.81 -1.43
CA GLY A 87 24.87 14.61 -1.57
C GLY A 87 25.24 13.18 -2.00
N LYS A 88 24.66 12.16 -1.34
CA LYS A 88 24.90 10.74 -1.67
C LYS A 88 24.40 10.41 -3.08
N THR A 89 23.20 10.86 -3.45
CA THR A 89 22.64 10.68 -4.79
C THR A 89 23.54 11.33 -5.83
N SER A 90 23.95 12.58 -5.62
CA SER A 90 24.82 13.32 -6.52
C SER A 90 26.15 12.60 -6.79
N GLN A 91 26.79 12.08 -5.74
CA GLN A 91 28.01 11.29 -5.86
C GLN A 91 27.80 9.99 -6.66
N LEU A 92 26.69 9.29 -6.42
CA LEU A 92 26.42 7.99 -7.02
C LEU A 92 26.12 8.09 -8.52
N ILE A 93 25.25 9.01 -8.92
CA ILE A 93 24.79 9.14 -10.32
C ILE A 93 25.51 10.25 -11.08
N LYS A 94 26.44 10.98 -10.44
CA LYS A 94 27.24 12.07 -11.01
C LYS A 94 26.39 13.20 -11.61
N ILE A 95 25.30 13.55 -10.92
CA ILE A 95 24.41 14.66 -11.28
C ILE A 95 24.47 15.72 -10.18
N ASP A 96 24.39 16.99 -10.56
CA ASP A 96 24.38 18.10 -9.61
C ASP A 96 23.18 18.05 -8.64
N GLN A 97 23.41 18.44 -7.38
CA GLN A 97 22.39 18.40 -6.33
C GLN A 97 21.18 19.28 -6.65
N SER A 98 21.38 20.46 -7.25
CA SER A 98 20.27 21.36 -7.62
C SER A 98 19.37 20.74 -8.68
N LYS A 99 19.96 20.01 -9.62
CA LYS A 99 19.22 19.26 -10.64
C LYS A 99 18.45 18.09 -10.01
N ILE A 100 19.06 17.35 -9.08
CA ILE A 100 18.35 16.27 -8.37
C ILE A 100 17.18 16.85 -7.55
N ALA A 101 17.42 17.91 -6.79
CA ALA A 101 16.39 18.59 -6.00
C ALA A 101 15.23 19.07 -6.87
N PHE A 102 15.51 19.64 -8.04
CA PHE A 102 14.47 19.99 -9.02
C PHE A 102 13.63 18.77 -9.42
N HIS A 103 14.24 17.64 -9.75
CA HIS A 103 13.51 16.43 -10.14
C HIS A 103 12.62 15.88 -9.02
N VAL A 104 13.10 15.93 -7.78
CA VAL A 104 12.36 15.49 -6.59
C VAL A 104 11.19 16.44 -6.29
N GLN A 105 11.44 17.75 -6.23
CA GLN A 105 10.42 18.77 -5.95
C GLN A 105 9.31 18.80 -7.00
N GLN A 106 9.67 18.57 -8.27
CA GLN A 106 8.71 18.51 -9.38
C GLN A 106 7.96 17.16 -9.46
N LYS A 107 8.17 16.24 -8.51
CA LYS A 107 7.52 14.91 -8.46
C LYS A 107 7.60 14.18 -9.81
N ARG A 108 8.79 14.17 -10.43
CA ARG A 108 8.97 13.66 -11.80
C ARG A 108 8.94 12.13 -11.91
N PHE A 109 9.06 11.40 -10.80
CA PHE A 109 9.05 9.93 -10.71
C PHE A 109 9.91 9.24 -11.78
N ASP A 110 11.05 9.84 -12.09
CA ASP A 110 12.02 9.36 -13.07
C ASP A 110 13.19 8.66 -12.39
N ALA A 111 14.13 8.13 -13.18
CA ALA A 111 15.30 7.43 -12.63
C ALA A 111 16.12 8.29 -11.64
N ILE A 112 16.18 9.61 -11.82
CA ILE A 112 16.93 10.52 -10.94
C ILE A 112 16.23 10.62 -9.58
N SER A 113 14.95 10.98 -9.58
CA SER A 113 14.14 11.05 -8.35
C SER A 113 13.96 9.67 -7.69
N GLY A 114 13.94 8.60 -8.46
CA GLY A 114 13.92 7.22 -7.98
C GLY A 114 15.15 6.86 -7.16
N VAL A 115 16.36 7.17 -7.64
CA VAL A 115 17.61 6.90 -6.87
C VAL A 115 17.62 7.71 -5.57
N TYR A 116 17.15 8.95 -5.59
CA TYR A 116 17.00 9.75 -4.37
C TYR A 116 16.04 9.08 -3.36
N ASN A 117 14.85 8.67 -3.80
CA ASN A 117 13.86 8.03 -2.91
C ASN A 117 14.38 6.71 -2.31
N LEU A 118 15.09 5.89 -3.10
CA LEU A 118 15.69 4.64 -2.59
C LEU A 118 16.74 4.91 -1.51
N LEU A 119 17.58 5.93 -1.69
CA LEU A 119 18.59 6.31 -0.70
C LEU A 119 17.98 6.97 0.54
N LEU A 120 16.88 7.71 0.38
CA LEU A 120 16.11 8.26 1.50
C LEU A 120 15.51 7.13 2.35
N ASP A 121 14.92 6.12 1.70
CA ASP A 121 14.33 4.96 2.38
C ASP A 121 15.38 4.12 3.12
N GLU A 122 16.57 3.92 2.53
CA GLU A 122 17.70 3.22 3.17
C GLU A 122 18.06 3.88 4.52
N ARG A 123 18.10 5.21 4.57
CA ARG A 123 18.40 5.95 5.81
C ARG A 123 17.28 5.84 6.84
N ASN A 124 16.03 5.84 6.40
CA ASN A 124 14.88 5.64 7.30
C ASN A 124 14.85 4.22 7.90
N LEU A 125 15.42 3.22 7.20
CA LEU A 125 15.57 1.87 7.74
C LEU A 125 16.65 1.78 8.84
N GLU A 126 17.75 2.53 8.68
CA GLU A 126 18.82 2.60 9.68
C GLU A 126 18.33 3.22 10.99
N THR A 127 17.57 4.32 10.94
CA THR A 127 17.08 5.02 12.15
C THR A 127 16.09 4.21 12.96
N VAL A 128 15.22 3.43 12.31
CA VAL A 128 14.24 2.53 12.99
C VAL A 128 14.92 1.31 13.61
N SER A 129 16.07 0.88 13.08
CA SER A 129 16.80 -0.27 13.62
C SER A 129 17.54 0.07 14.93
N THR A 130 17.96 1.32 15.12
CA THR A 130 18.66 1.77 16.33
C THR A 130 17.73 2.03 17.51
N SER A 131 16.48 2.45 17.27
CA SER A 131 15.49 2.69 18.33
C SER A 131 14.96 1.41 18.98
N ASN A 132 15.01 0.27 18.28
CA ASN A 132 14.60 -1.03 18.82
C ASN A 132 15.63 -1.66 19.79
N ASN A 133 16.82 -1.07 19.93
CA ASN A 133 17.84 -1.56 20.86
C ASN A 133 17.77 -0.91 22.25
N SER A 134 16.95 0.14 22.46
CA SER A 134 16.79 0.81 23.76
C SER A 134 15.68 0.24 24.65
N ASP A 135 14.99 -0.83 24.24
CA ASP A 135 13.89 -1.42 25.03
C ASP A 135 13.98 -2.97 25.15
N ARG A 136 15.19 -3.51 25.28
CA ARG A 136 15.39 -4.93 25.63
C ARG A 136 15.59 -5.12 27.13
N GLY A 137 14.47 -5.06 27.85
CA GLY A 137 14.30 -5.65 29.17
C GLY A 137 13.21 -6.72 29.15
N ILE A 138 13.59 -7.97 28.79
CA ILE A 138 13.05 -9.27 29.23
C ILE A 138 11.54 -9.32 29.55
N GLN A 139 10.69 -10.04 28.79
CA GLN A 139 10.52 -11.50 28.92
C GLN A 139 9.73 -12.10 27.74
N THR A 140 10.16 -13.31 27.38
CA THR A 140 9.68 -14.20 26.30
C THR A 140 8.30 -14.80 26.56
N THR A 141 7.38 -14.71 25.60
CA THR A 141 6.46 -15.81 25.22
C THR A 141 6.17 -15.80 23.73
N SER A 142 6.18 -17.00 23.18
CA SER A 142 5.94 -17.45 21.81
C SER A 142 4.83 -16.72 21.03
N ASP A 143 5.06 -16.65 19.71
CA ASP A 143 4.05 -16.59 18.64
C ASP A 143 3.37 -15.26 18.35
N GLN A 144 4.11 -14.32 17.75
CA GLN A 144 3.62 -13.55 16.60
C GLN A 144 4.76 -12.75 15.98
N GLU A 145 5.40 -13.31 14.96
CA GLU A 145 6.17 -12.50 14.00
C GLU A 145 5.19 -11.52 13.35
N ALA A 146 5.29 -10.27 13.77
CA ALA A 146 4.58 -9.15 13.18
C ALA A 146 5.00 -9.02 11.70
N SER A 147 4.18 -9.59 10.82
CA SER A 147 4.25 -9.29 9.39
C SER A 147 3.69 -7.89 9.18
N VAL A 148 4.55 -6.88 9.35
CA VAL A 148 4.28 -5.54 8.86
C VAL A 148 4.21 -5.66 7.34
N ILE A 149 2.99 -5.67 6.80
CA ILE A 149 2.75 -5.58 5.37
C ILE A 149 3.32 -4.22 4.91
N ARG A 150 4.57 -4.23 4.44
CA ARG A 150 5.14 -3.13 3.69
C ARG A 150 4.54 -3.21 2.30
N VAL A 151 3.65 -2.26 2.00
CA VAL A 151 3.13 -2.06 0.63
C VAL A 151 4.31 -1.61 -0.23
N ILE A 152 4.99 -2.59 -0.82
CA ILE A 152 5.99 -2.36 -1.86
C ILE A 152 5.20 -1.88 -3.08
N TYR A 153 5.41 -0.62 -3.45
CA TYR A 153 4.93 -0.09 -4.73
C TYR A 153 5.64 -0.85 -5.86
N GLN A 154 4.96 -1.86 -6.40
CA GLN A 154 5.29 -2.42 -7.70
C GLN A 154 4.87 -1.39 -8.73
N ILE A 155 5.82 -0.60 -9.23
CA ILE A 155 5.58 0.30 -10.37
C ILE A 155 5.25 -0.58 -11.58
N CYS A 156 4.01 -0.49 -12.05
CA CYS A 156 3.59 -1.05 -13.33
C CYS A 156 4.39 -0.40 -14.44
N HIS A 157 5.12 -1.21 -15.18
CA HIS A 157 5.69 -0.86 -16.47
C HIS A 157 4.64 -1.22 -17.53
N GLU A 158 4.08 -0.20 -18.20
CA GLU A 158 3.50 -0.33 -19.55
C GLU A 158 4.31 0.57 -20.49
#